data_AF-A0A376W6H8-F1
#
_entry.id   AF-A0A376W6H8-F1
#
_cell.length_a   1.000
_cell.length_b   1.000
_cell.length_c   1.000
_cell.angle_alpha   90.00
_cell.angle_beta   90.00
_cell.angle_gamma   90.00
#
_symmetry.space_group_name_H-M   'P 1'
#
loop_
_entity.id
_entity.type
_entity.pdbx_description
1 polymer ?
#
loop_
_entity_poly.entity_id
_entity_poly.type
_entity_poly.pdbx_seq_one_letter_code
_entity_poly.pdbx_strand_id
1 'polypeptide(L)'
;MYPANEPRRLLNAFRVAAEGEFCNAQDEPIDLPADALIGIAHPLEMAAEMRSEFAQLFADYEIMPPFRQLARRTVLLTPDESASNSLNRWEGKSATVGQLMGMRYKGWESGYENAFVYDLGEYRLVLKFSSGLTTTMLIAKR
;
A
#
# COMPACT_ATOMS: atom_id res chain seq x y z
N MET A 1 14.98 1.96 10.76
CA MET A 1 14.20 2.03 9.51
C MET A 1 14.07 0.62 8.98
N TYR A 2 12.85 0.12 8.79
CA TYR A 2 12.65 -1.14 8.07
C TYR A 2 12.94 -0.86 6.59
N PRO A 3 13.90 -1.55 5.95
CA PRO A 3 14.11 -1.39 4.52
C PRO A 3 12.84 -1.86 3.81
N ALA A 4 12.23 -0.97 3.02
CA ALA A 4 10.95 -1.18 2.33
C ALA A 4 10.98 -2.22 1.19
N ASN A 5 12.04 -3.05 1.12
CA ASN A 5 12.47 -3.70 -0.11
C ASN A 5 12.40 -5.23 -0.09
N GLU A 6 11.90 -5.86 0.97
CA GLU A 6 11.57 -7.28 0.94
C GLU A 6 10.05 -7.44 1.01
N PRO A 7 9.39 -8.07 0.01
CA PRO A 7 8.00 -8.42 0.15
C PRO A 7 7.88 -9.52 1.20
N ARG A 8 7.63 -9.14 2.45
CA ARG A 8 7.15 -10.07 3.46
C ARG A 8 5.71 -10.38 3.11
N ARG A 9 5.52 -11.49 2.41
CA ARG A 9 4.19 -12.05 2.16
C ARG A 9 3.49 -12.22 3.50
N LEU A 10 2.29 -11.67 3.63
CA LEU A 10 1.43 -11.91 4.79
C LEU A 10 1.17 -13.42 4.90
N LEU A 11 1.63 -14.02 6.00
CA LEU A 11 1.43 -15.45 6.27
C LEU A 11 0.10 -15.69 6.98
N ASN A 12 -0.20 -14.85 7.97
CA ASN A 12 -1.46 -14.84 8.70
C ASN A 12 -1.68 -13.45 9.34
N ALA A 13 -2.88 -13.19 9.84
CA ALA A 13 -3.23 -11.97 10.56
C ALA A 13 -3.88 -12.28 11.91
N PHE A 14 -3.74 -11.35 12.85
CA PHE A 14 -4.30 -11.45 14.19
C PHE A 14 -4.66 -10.06 14.73
N ARG A 15 -5.50 -10.02 15.76
CA ARG A 15 -5.76 -8.84 16.58
C ARG A 15 -5.09 -9.01 17.95
N VAL A 16 -4.82 -7.90 18.61
CA VAL A 16 -4.48 -7.89 20.03
C VAL A 16 -5.77 -7.64 20.81
N ALA A 17 -6.17 -8.57 21.67
CA ALA A 17 -7.33 -8.44 22.54
C ALA A 17 -7.07 -7.44 23.67
N ALA A 18 -8.12 -7.06 24.41
CA ALA A 18 -8.03 -6.10 25.51
C ALA A 18 -7.05 -6.55 26.61
N GLU A 19 -6.98 -7.86 26.86
CA GLU A 19 -6.08 -8.48 27.84
C GLU A 19 -4.67 -8.74 27.27
N GLY A 20 -4.40 -8.35 26.02
CA GLY A 20 -3.10 -8.49 25.36
C GLY A 20 -2.87 -9.81 24.61
N GLU A 21 -3.84 -10.73 24.65
CA GLU A 21 -3.80 -11.99 23.89
C GLU A 21 -3.87 -11.74 22.38
N PHE A 22 -3.26 -12.63 21.60
CA PHE A 22 -3.39 -12.62 20.14
C PHE A 22 -4.55 -13.52 19.73
N CYS A 23 -5.49 -12.98 18.95
CA CYS A 23 -6.62 -13.74 18.44
C CYS A 23 -6.68 -13.70 16.91
N ASN A 24 -7.10 -14.81 16.30
CA ASN A 24 -7.39 -14.88 14.86
C ASN A 24 -8.69 -14.13 14.51
N ALA A 25 -9.17 -14.27 13.27
CA ALA A 25 -10.36 -13.58 12.80
C ALA A 25 -11.67 -14.16 13.38
N GLN A 26 -11.62 -15.38 13.91
CA GLN A 26 -12.70 -16.10 14.60
C GLN A 26 -12.67 -15.86 16.11
N ASP A 27 -11.80 -14.96 16.56
CA ASP A 27 -11.57 -14.63 17.96
C ASP A 27 -10.99 -15.75 18.83
N GLU A 28 -10.36 -16.74 18.20
CA GLU A 28 -9.68 -17.82 18.90
C GLU A 28 -8.25 -17.41 19.24
N PRO A 29 -7.77 -17.68 20.47
CA PRO A 29 -6.39 -17.44 20.85
C PRO A 29 -5.40 -18.16 19.93
N ILE A 30 -4.31 -17.49 19.59
CA ILE A 30 -3.21 -18.06 18.82
C ILE A 30 -1.87 -17.84 19.51
N ASP A 31 -0.98 -18.81 19.33
CA ASP A 31 0.43 -18.68 19.68
C ASP A 31 1.23 -18.23 18.45
N LEU A 32 2.09 -17.24 18.64
CA LEU A 32 3.04 -16.80 17.62
C LEU A 32 4.41 -17.46 17.86
N PRO A 33 5.12 -17.90 16.80
CA PRO A 33 6.52 -18.28 16.90
C PRO A 33 7.37 -17.17 17.52
N ALA A 34 8.40 -17.52 18.29
CA ALA A 34 9.27 -16.55 18.94
C ALA A 34 10.04 -15.64 17.96
N ASP A 35 10.25 -16.12 16.73
CA ASP A 35 10.91 -15.43 15.62
C ASP A 35 9.92 -14.81 14.61
N ALA A 36 8.63 -14.74 14.96
CA ALA A 36 7.61 -14.15 14.10
C ALA A 36 7.91 -12.67 13.82
N LEU A 37 7.88 -12.31 12.55
CA LEU A 37 7.98 -10.92 12.11
C LEU A 37 6.58 -10.31 12.04
N ILE A 38 6.28 -9.41 12.97
CA ILE A 38 4.98 -8.76 13.09
C ILE A 38 5.00 -7.42 12.34
N GLY A 39 3.93 -7.16 11.59
CA GLY A 39 3.73 -5.90 10.87
C GLY A 39 2.24 -5.50 10.86
N ILE A 40 1.98 -4.27 10.45
CA ILE A 40 0.60 -3.78 10.27
C ILE A 40 0.09 -4.33 8.94
N ALA A 41 -0.88 -5.24 8.98
CA ALA A 41 -1.46 -5.85 7.78
C ALA A 41 -2.08 -4.78 6.86
N HIS A 42 -1.72 -4.83 5.57
CA HIS A 42 -2.30 -3.98 4.54
C HIS A 42 -3.45 -4.71 3.81
N PRO A 43 -4.58 -4.05 3.47
CA PRO A 43 -5.71 -4.72 2.80
C PRO A 43 -5.42 -5.35 1.43
N LEU A 44 -4.28 -5.05 0.80
CA LEU A 44 -3.83 -5.68 -0.45
C LEU A 44 -3.10 -7.01 -0.22
N GLU A 45 -2.64 -7.26 1.00
CA GLU A 45 -1.92 -8.49 1.37
C GLU A 45 -2.87 -9.55 1.95
N MET A 46 -4.09 -9.13 2.31
CA MET A 46 -5.12 -9.98 2.92
C MET A 46 -6.04 -10.57 1.85
N ALA A 47 -6.38 -11.86 2.01
CA ALA A 47 -7.49 -12.46 1.29
C ALA A 47 -8.81 -11.73 1.61
N ALA A 48 -9.74 -11.72 0.66
CA ALA A 48 -11.01 -10.99 0.82
C ALA A 48 -11.82 -11.53 2.00
N GLU A 49 -11.79 -12.83 2.19
CA GLU A 49 -12.46 -13.58 3.26
C GLU A 49 -11.90 -13.17 4.62
N MET A 50 -10.57 -13.31 4.81
CA MET A 50 -9.87 -12.90 6.04
C MET A 50 -10.16 -11.43 6.39
N ARG A 51 -10.13 -10.53 5.40
CA ARG A 51 -10.44 -9.12 5.63
C ARG A 51 -11.88 -8.90 6.09
N SER A 52 -12.82 -9.67 5.55
CA SER A 52 -14.24 -9.61 5.93
C SER A 52 -14.46 -10.11 7.36
N GLU A 53 -13.79 -11.18 7.76
CA GLU A 53 -13.89 -11.74 9.11
C GLU A 53 -13.39 -10.75 10.16
N PHE A 54 -12.21 -10.14 9.95
CA PHE A 54 -11.73 -9.09 10.85
C PHE A 54 -12.63 -7.84 10.85
N ALA A 55 -13.22 -7.48 9.72
CA ALA A 55 -14.14 -6.36 9.65
C ALA A 55 -15.43 -6.62 10.44
N GLN A 56 -15.95 -7.87 10.39
CA GLN A 56 -17.09 -8.29 11.19
C GLN A 56 -16.75 -8.27 12.68
N LEU A 57 -15.61 -8.83 13.06
CA LEU A 57 -15.13 -8.81 14.45
C LEU A 57 -15.01 -7.38 14.99
N PHE A 58 -14.48 -6.45 14.19
CA PHE A 58 -14.39 -5.05 14.60
C PHE A 58 -15.77 -4.43 14.81
N ALA A 59 -16.76 -4.79 14.00
CA ALA A 59 -18.13 -4.32 14.17
C ALA A 59 -18.78 -4.92 15.43
N ASP A 60 -18.62 -6.23 15.65
CA ASP A 60 -19.23 -6.97 16.77
C ASP A 60 -18.72 -6.47 18.12
N TYR A 61 -17.43 -6.15 18.21
CA TYR A 61 -16.78 -5.60 19.41
C TYR A 61 -16.76 -4.07 19.46
N GLU A 62 -17.42 -3.39 18.51
CA GLU A 62 -17.40 -1.92 18.38
C GLU A 62 -15.98 -1.32 18.40
N ILE A 63 -15.00 -2.05 17.86
CA ILE A 63 -13.60 -1.64 17.81
C ILE A 63 -13.46 -0.50 16.82
N MET A 64 -13.11 0.69 17.33
CA MET A 64 -12.80 1.86 16.52
C MET A 64 -11.29 1.93 16.26
N PRO A 65 -10.78 1.54 15.07
CA PRO A 65 -9.36 1.59 14.82
C PRO A 65 -8.87 3.05 14.72
N PRO A 66 -7.62 3.33 15.14
CA PRO A 66 -7.06 4.69 15.14
C PRO A 66 -6.93 5.30 13.73
N PHE A 67 -6.97 4.46 12.69
CA PHE A 67 -7.01 4.86 11.30
C PHE A 67 -7.77 3.83 10.47
N ARG A 68 -8.11 4.19 9.23
CA ARG A 68 -8.72 3.26 8.27
C ARG A 68 -7.72 2.20 7.84
N GLN A 69 -7.53 1.16 8.66
CA GLN A 69 -6.66 0.03 8.34
C GLN A 69 -7.36 -0.91 7.35
N LEU A 70 -8.42 -1.62 7.77
CA LEU A 70 -9.17 -2.54 6.91
C LEU A 70 -9.94 -1.82 5.80
N ALA A 71 -10.50 -0.65 6.12
CA ALA A 71 -11.22 0.21 5.19
C ALA A 71 -10.31 1.16 4.40
N ARG A 72 -8.99 0.92 4.37
CA ARG A 72 -8.07 1.73 3.54
C ARG A 72 -8.46 1.59 2.07
N ARG A 73 -8.62 2.71 1.37
CA ARG A 73 -8.85 2.68 -0.07
C ARG A 73 -7.66 2.05 -0.78
N THR A 74 -7.92 1.03 -1.57
CA THR A 74 -6.94 0.40 -2.44
C THR A 74 -7.21 0.81 -3.89
N VAL A 75 -6.14 0.80 -4.71
CA VAL A 75 -6.23 1.04 -6.14
C VAL A 75 -5.53 -0.14 -6.81
N LEU A 76 -6.30 -0.94 -7.53
CA LEU A 76 -5.77 -2.04 -8.32
C LEU A 76 -5.44 -1.56 -9.74
N LEU A 77 -4.46 -2.23 -10.35
CA LEU A 77 -4.20 -2.11 -11.77
C LEU A 77 -5.42 -2.65 -12.53
N THR A 78 -5.80 -1.97 -13.61
CA THR A 78 -6.72 -2.56 -14.59
C THR A 78 -6.02 -3.71 -15.34
N PRO A 79 -6.77 -4.59 -16.03
CA PRO A 79 -6.15 -5.62 -16.88
C PRO A 79 -5.18 -5.06 -17.93
N ASP A 80 -5.49 -3.89 -18.50
CA ASP A 80 -4.61 -3.23 -19.48
C ASP A 80 -3.34 -2.67 -18.82
N GLU A 81 -3.48 -2.12 -17.61
CA GLU A 81 -2.36 -1.60 -16.82
C GLU A 81 -1.46 -2.73 -16.30
N SER A 82 -2.01 -3.91 -15.98
CA SER A 82 -1.21 -5.06 -15.54
C SER A 82 -0.46 -5.76 -16.67
N ALA A 83 -0.93 -5.61 -17.91
CA ALA A 83 -0.27 -6.09 -19.12
C ALA A 83 0.75 -5.09 -19.70
N SER A 84 0.90 -3.91 -19.08
CA SER A 84 1.74 -2.82 -19.58
C SER A 84 2.73 -2.32 -18.52
N ASN A 85 3.77 -1.65 -19.00
CA ASN A 85 4.69 -0.87 -18.18
C ASN A 85 4.28 0.61 -18.08
N SER A 86 3.07 0.96 -18.52
CA SER A 86 2.54 2.32 -18.51
C SER A 86 1.18 2.39 -17.82
N LEU A 87 1.02 3.41 -16.98
CA LEU A 87 -0.22 3.71 -16.26
C LEU A 87 -0.84 4.99 -16.85
N ASN A 88 -1.68 4.81 -17.86
CA ASN A 88 -2.21 5.92 -18.66
C ASN A 88 -3.40 6.63 -17.99
N ARG A 89 -3.91 6.12 -16.87
CA ARG A 89 -5.02 6.72 -16.10
C ARG A 89 -4.79 8.17 -15.67
N TRP A 90 -3.52 8.58 -15.61
CA TRP A 90 -3.10 9.93 -15.23
C TRP A 90 -2.64 10.78 -16.41
N GLU A 91 -2.56 10.19 -17.61
CA GLU A 91 -2.22 10.90 -18.84
C GLU A 91 -3.17 12.07 -19.09
N GLY A 92 -2.63 13.21 -19.50
CA GLY A 92 -3.42 14.43 -19.73
C GLY A 92 -3.82 15.20 -18.47
N LYS A 93 -3.67 14.63 -17.26
CA LYS A 93 -4.07 15.32 -16.02
C LYS A 93 -3.07 16.38 -15.61
N SER A 94 -3.58 17.55 -15.21
CA SER A 94 -2.79 18.65 -14.67
C SER A 94 -2.55 18.49 -13.17
N ALA A 95 -1.39 18.93 -12.71
CA ALA A 95 -1.04 19.06 -11.30
C ALA A 95 -0.45 20.45 -11.05
N THR A 96 -0.63 21.05 -9.88
CA THR A 96 0.07 22.31 -9.57
C THR A 96 1.55 22.04 -9.26
N VAL A 97 2.40 23.06 -9.40
CA VAL A 97 3.82 22.97 -8.97
C VAL A 97 3.93 22.55 -7.50
N GLY A 98 3.04 23.05 -6.63
CA GLY A 98 2.99 22.64 -5.22
C GLY A 98 2.66 21.16 -5.03
N GLN A 99 1.74 20.60 -5.83
CA GLN A 99 1.42 19.17 -5.78
C GLN A 99 2.60 18.31 -6.23
N LEU A 100 3.32 18.73 -7.28
CA LEU A 100 4.53 18.05 -7.76
C LEU A 100 5.66 18.11 -6.71
N MET A 101 5.95 19.29 -6.15
CA MET A 101 6.97 19.42 -5.11
C MET A 101 6.61 18.65 -3.84
N GLY A 102 5.31 18.57 -3.52
CA GLY A 102 4.77 17.78 -2.41
C GLY A 102 5.07 16.28 -2.50
N MET A 103 5.42 15.76 -3.68
CA MET A 103 5.76 14.35 -3.86
C MET A 103 7.05 13.96 -3.12
N ARG A 104 7.98 14.90 -2.91
CA ARG A 104 9.21 14.64 -2.16
C ARG A 104 8.95 14.21 -0.72
N TYR A 105 7.94 14.81 -0.08
CA TYR A 105 7.50 14.42 1.26
C TYR A 105 6.81 13.06 1.31
N LYS A 106 6.48 12.48 0.15
CA LYS A 106 5.89 11.15 0.00
C LYS A 106 6.90 10.10 -0.48
N GLY A 107 8.20 10.41 -0.38
CA GLY A 107 9.29 9.49 -0.73
C GLY A 107 9.64 9.45 -2.21
N TRP A 108 9.12 10.37 -3.03
CA TRP A 108 9.53 10.49 -4.43
C TRP A 108 10.78 11.35 -4.57
N GLU A 109 11.69 10.93 -5.43
CA GLU A 109 12.92 11.66 -5.73
C GLU A 109 12.81 12.37 -7.08
N SER A 110 13.60 13.43 -7.28
CA SER A 110 13.67 14.09 -8.58
C SER A 110 14.47 13.23 -9.56
N GLY A 111 13.88 12.94 -10.72
CA GLY A 111 14.53 12.26 -11.84
C GLY A 111 15.03 13.23 -12.90
N TYR A 112 15.57 12.67 -13.99
CA TYR A 112 15.96 13.43 -15.18
C TYR A 112 14.74 13.85 -16.02
N GLU A 113 14.88 14.92 -16.81
CA GLU A 113 13.90 15.34 -17.82
C GLU A 113 12.46 15.54 -17.29
N ASN A 114 12.31 16.38 -16.26
CA ASN A 114 11.00 16.69 -15.66
C ASN A 114 10.27 15.43 -15.19
N ALA A 115 10.92 14.66 -14.33
CA ALA A 115 10.34 13.46 -13.74
C ALA A 115 10.48 13.40 -12.22
N PHE A 116 9.56 12.70 -11.58
CA PHE A 116 9.74 12.15 -10.24
C PHE A 116 9.87 10.63 -10.33
N VAL A 117 10.74 10.06 -9.51
CA VAL A 117 10.99 8.63 -9.45
C VAL A 117 10.68 8.09 -8.05
N TYR A 118 10.18 6.86 -7.98
CA TYR A 118 9.96 6.16 -6.72
C TYR A 118 10.45 4.72 -6.86
N ASP A 119 11.36 4.33 -5.99
CA ASP A 119 12.01 3.03 -5.99
C ASP A 119 11.18 2.00 -5.23
N LEU A 120 10.81 0.89 -5.88
CA LEU A 120 9.96 -0.17 -5.33
C LEU A 120 10.55 -1.56 -5.64
N GLY A 121 11.44 -2.04 -4.78
CA GLY A 121 12.13 -3.32 -5.01
C GLY A 121 12.89 -3.33 -6.35
N GLU A 122 12.69 -4.33 -7.19
CA GLU A 122 13.27 -4.37 -8.55
C GLU A 122 12.66 -3.34 -9.53
N TYR A 123 11.56 -2.69 -9.15
CA TYR A 123 10.85 -1.75 -10.00
C TYR A 123 11.16 -0.30 -9.59
N ARG A 124 10.91 0.61 -10.53
CA ARG A 124 10.94 2.06 -10.37
C ARG A 124 9.70 2.64 -11.04
N LEU A 125 8.92 3.40 -10.28
CA LEU A 125 7.85 4.22 -10.82
C LEU A 125 8.47 5.53 -11.33
N VAL A 126 8.08 5.95 -12.52
CA VAL A 126 8.52 7.20 -13.14
C VAL A 126 7.30 8.03 -13.49
N LEU A 127 7.10 9.14 -12.80
CA LEU A 127 6.11 10.15 -13.14
C LEU A 127 6.78 11.22 -14.00
N LYS A 128 6.51 11.23 -15.30
CA LYS A 128 6.96 12.29 -16.21
C LYS A 128 5.95 13.43 -16.21
N PHE A 129 6.42 14.66 -16.33
CA PHE A 129 5.58 15.83 -16.51
C PHE A 129 6.14 16.75 -17.60
N SER A 130 5.27 17.36 -18.40
CA SER A 130 5.65 18.30 -19.47
C SER A 130 5.27 19.75 -19.13
N SER A 131 5.74 20.70 -19.94
CA SER A 131 5.29 22.10 -19.84
C SER A 131 3.77 22.16 -20.08
N GLY A 132 3.03 22.57 -19.05
CA GLY A 132 1.56 22.41 -18.98
C GLY A 132 1.10 21.50 -17.82
N LEU A 133 2.05 20.87 -17.11
CA LEU A 133 1.83 20.02 -15.94
C LEU A 133 1.03 18.75 -16.22
N THR A 134 0.98 18.32 -17.48
CA THR A 134 0.42 17.03 -17.89
C THR A 134 1.31 15.91 -17.39
N THR A 135 0.73 14.89 -16.75
CA THR A 135 1.48 13.80 -16.13
C THR A 135 1.31 12.47 -16.85
N THR A 136 2.37 11.65 -16.94
CA THR A 136 2.30 10.25 -17.38
C THR A 136 3.10 9.40 -16.42
N MET A 137 2.55 8.26 -15.99
CA MET A 137 3.22 7.37 -15.05
C MET A 137 3.65 6.06 -15.74
N LEU A 138 4.90 5.67 -15.53
CA LEU A 138 5.52 4.48 -16.09
C LEU A 138 6.08 3.60 -14.98
N ILE A 139 6.10 2.30 -15.22
CA ILE A 139 6.75 1.29 -14.38
C ILE A 139 7.96 0.78 -15.17
N ALA A 140 9.16 1.02 -14.66
CA ALA A 140 10.40 0.51 -15.25
C ALA A 140 11.00 -0.55 -14.32
N LYS A 141 11.52 -1.64 -14.88
CA LYS A 141 12.41 -2.53 -14.14
C LYS A 141 13.79 -1.86 -14.03
N ARG A 142 14.40 -1.91 -12.85
CA ARG A 142 15.76 -1.40 -12.62
C ARG A 142 16.81 -2.29 -13.27
#